data_AF-A0A7Y0TIL2-F1
#
_entry.id   AF-A0A7Y0TIL2-F1
#
_cell.length_a   1.000
_cell.length_b   1.000
_cell.length_c   1.000
_cell.angle_alpha   90.00
_cell.angle_beta   90.00
_cell.angle_gamma   90.00
#
_symmetry.space_group_name_H-M   'P 1'
#
loop_
_entity.id
_entity.type
_entity.pdbx_description
1 polymer ?
#
loop_
_entity_poly.entity_id
_entity_poly.type
_entity_poly.pdbx_seq_one_letter_code
_entity_poly.pdbx_strand_id
1 'polypeptide(L)'
;MYDKYLSLEFLFENKEILACVPGTPELEYFFRGANRVISFDVRPVSWFDFQMDITNMKKNEDQSFDVFVAIAVMQHVEKDYLVPAEIYRVLRPG
;
A
#
# COMPACT_ATOMS: atom_id res chain seq x y z
N MET A 1 20.22 -9.40 -0.96
CA MET A 1 19.02 -10.23 -1.16
C MET A 1 18.30 -10.28 0.19
N TYR A 2 17.28 -9.44 0.36
CA TYR A 2 16.57 -9.24 1.64
C TYR A 2 15.55 -10.34 1.93
N ASP A 3 15.40 -11.27 0.99
CA ASP A 3 14.42 -12.37 0.95
C ASP A 3 14.43 -13.25 2.20
N LYS A 4 15.55 -13.31 2.94
CA LYS A 4 15.68 -14.09 4.16
C LYS A 4 14.95 -13.50 5.39
N TYR A 5 14.44 -12.27 5.30
CA TYR A 5 13.79 -11.58 6.42
C TYR A 5 12.28 -11.41 6.25
N LEU A 6 11.71 -11.83 5.12
CA LEU A 6 10.26 -11.88 4.94
C LEU A 6 9.75 -13.23 5.47
N SER A 7 9.34 -13.26 6.74
CA SER A 7 8.67 -14.44 7.31
C SER A 7 7.29 -14.63 6.66
N LEU A 8 6.86 -15.88 6.50
CA LEU A 8 5.54 -16.26 5.95
C LEU A 8 4.37 -15.97 6.92
N GLU A 9 4.57 -15.13 7.94
CA GLU A 9 3.64 -14.97 9.06
C GLU A 9 2.39 -14.17 8.68
N PHE A 10 2.47 -13.32 7.66
CA PHE A 10 1.30 -12.61 7.14
C PHE A 10 0.91 -13.14 5.77
N LEU A 11 -0.13 -13.97 5.74
CA LEU A 11 -0.66 -14.50 4.49
C LEU A 11 -1.52 -13.42 3.82
N PHE A 12 -1.05 -12.93 2.68
CA PHE A 12 -1.81 -12.06 1.79
C PHE A 12 -2.79 -12.81 0.89
N GLU A 13 -3.03 -14.10 1.15
CA GLU A 13 -3.89 -14.94 0.32
C GLU A 13 -5.30 -14.33 0.17
N ASN A 14 -5.72 -14.15 -1.08
CA ASN A 14 -7.01 -13.56 -1.46
C ASN A 14 -7.25 -12.13 -0.97
N LYS A 15 -6.20 -11.39 -0.60
CA LYS A 15 -6.31 -10.00 -0.12
C LYS A 15 -6.23 -8.98 -1.25
N GLU A 16 -6.98 -7.90 -1.06
CA GLU A 16 -6.90 -6.66 -1.82
C GLU A 16 -5.92 -5.70 -1.13
N ILE A 17 -4.77 -5.41 -1.76
CA ILE A 17 -3.69 -4.63 -1.14
C ILE A 17 -3.56 -3.28 -1.83
N LEU A 18 -3.52 -2.20 -1.03
CA LEU A 18 -3.04 -0.89 -1.45
C LEU A 18 -1.64 -0.64 -0.86
N ALA A 19 -0.64 -0.43 -1.71
CA ALA A 19 0.75 -0.26 -1.31
C ALA A 19 1.29 1.11 -1.72
N CYS A 20 1.75 1.90 -0.74
CA CYS A 20 2.39 3.18 -0.94
C CYS A 20 3.90 3.03 -1.08
N VAL A 21 4.43 3.37 -2.25
CA VAL A 21 5.86 3.31 -2.62
C VAL A 21 6.50 1.94 -2.34
N PRO A 22 5.89 0.80 -2.72
CA PRO A 22 6.52 -0.50 -2.50
C PRO A 22 7.77 -0.62 -3.38
N GLY A 23 8.83 -1.24 -2.85
CA GLY A 23 9.96 -1.67 -3.65
C GLY A 23 9.65 -2.97 -4.40
N THR A 24 10.57 -3.37 -5.27
CA THR A 24 10.43 -4.61 -6.05
C THR A 24 10.31 -5.86 -5.16
N PRO A 25 11.12 -6.06 -4.10
CA PRO A 25 10.98 -7.22 -3.23
C PRO A 25 9.64 -7.29 -2.50
N GLU A 26 9.09 -6.13 -2.09
CA GLU A 26 7.79 -6.04 -1.44
C GLU A 26 6.68 -6.44 -2.41
N LEU A 27 6.71 -5.90 -3.64
CA LEU A 27 5.77 -6.28 -4.70
C LEU A 27 5.82 -7.79 -4.98
N GLU A 28 7.02 -8.34 -5.16
CA GLU A 28 7.22 -9.79 -5.35
C GLU A 28 6.65 -10.62 -4.20
N TYR A 29 6.70 -10.13 -2.96
CA TYR A 29 6.10 -10.78 -1.81
C TYR A 29 4.57 -10.72 -1.84
N PHE A 30 3.99 -9.55 -2.13
CA PHE A 30 2.54 -9.35 -2.21
C PHE A 30 1.91 -10.21 -3.31
N PHE A 31 2.54 -10.26 -4.49
CA PHE A 31 2.05 -11.01 -5.64
C PHE A 31 2.04 -12.53 -5.46
N ARG A 32 2.62 -13.09 -4.39
CA ARG A 32 2.60 -14.53 -4.11
C ARG A 32 1.22 -15.06 -3.69
N GLY A 33 0.30 -14.19 -3.25
CA GLY A 33 -1.01 -14.63 -2.79
C GLY A 33 -2.11 -13.57 -2.81
N ALA A 34 -1.78 -12.29 -2.95
CA ALA A 34 -2.80 -11.24 -3.07
C ALA A 34 -3.70 -11.50 -4.27
N ASN A 35 -5.01 -11.25 -4.11
CA ASN A 35 -5.94 -11.26 -5.24
C ASN A 35 -5.66 -10.09 -6.18
N ARG A 36 -5.32 -8.93 -5.59
CA ARG A 36 -4.95 -7.72 -6.32
C ARG A 36 -4.00 -6.89 -5.47
N VAL A 37 -3.02 -6.27 -6.13
CA VAL A 37 -2.13 -5.27 -5.54
C VAL A 37 -2.26 -4.00 -6.39
N ILE A 38 -2.56 -2.88 -5.75
CA ILE A 38 -2.52 -1.55 -6.34
C ILE A 38 -1.41 -0.78 -5.66
N SER A 39 -0.53 -0.20 -6.46
CA SER A 39 0.64 0.54 -6.01
C SER A 39 0.54 2.03 -6.36
N PHE A 40 1.08 2.89 -5.50
CA PHE A 40 1.07 4.33 -5.76
C PHE A 40 2.24 5.09 -5.14
N ASP A 41 2.55 6.26 -5.69
CA ASP A 41 3.53 7.22 -5.17
C ASP A 41 3.08 8.64 -5.50
N VAL A 42 3.48 9.63 -4.71
CA VAL A 42 3.24 11.05 -5.01
C VAL A 42 4.08 11.53 -6.21
N ARG A 43 5.25 10.91 -6.41
CA ARG A 43 6.17 11.21 -7.51
C ARG A 43 5.59 10.73 -8.84
N PRO A 44 5.80 11.46 -9.94
CA PRO A 44 5.31 11.09 -11.27
C PRO A 44 6.19 10.00 -11.90
N VAL A 45 6.09 8.78 -11.38
CA VAL A 45 6.80 7.60 -11.90
C VAL A 45 5.81 6.64 -12.56
N SER A 46 6.19 6.09 -13.71
CA SER A 46 5.27 5.36 -14.60
C SER A 46 5.04 3.89 -14.22
N TRP A 47 5.78 3.36 -13.25
CA TRP A 47 5.73 1.95 -12.86
C TRP A 47 4.80 1.67 -11.68
N PHE A 48 4.15 2.69 -11.13
CA PHE A 48 3.07 2.52 -10.15
C PHE A 48 1.72 2.71 -10.83
N ASP A 49 0.68 2.05 -10.30
CA ASP A 49 -0.67 2.12 -10.87
C ASP A 49 -1.25 3.54 -10.77
N PHE A 50 -0.93 4.25 -9.68
CA PHE A 50 -1.35 5.63 -9.49
C PHE A 50 -0.21 6.57 -9.08
N GLN A 51 -0.22 7.77 -9.66
CA GLN A 51 0.38 8.93 -9.02
C GLN A 51 -0.62 9.55 -8.05
N MET A 52 -0.37 9.50 -6.73
CA MET A 52 -1.33 9.90 -5.70
C MET A 52 -0.61 10.23 -4.38
N ASP A 53 -1.16 11.16 -3.60
CA ASP A 53 -0.66 11.52 -2.26
C ASP A 53 -1.34 10.65 -1.19
N ILE A 54 -0.57 10.13 -0.23
CA ILE A 54 -1.10 9.29 0.87
C ILE A 54 -2.07 10.06 1.80
N THR A 55 -1.98 11.38 1.84
CA THR A 55 -2.93 12.27 2.55
C THR A 55 -4.20 12.56 1.76
N ASN A 56 -4.29 12.09 0.51
CA ASN A 56 -5.45 12.29 -0.37
C ASN A 56 -5.56 11.15 -1.39
N MET A 57 -6.20 10.05 -0.97
CA MET A 57 -6.34 8.84 -1.75
C MET A 57 -7.65 8.77 -2.56
N LYS A 58 -8.19 9.91 -3.00
CA LYS A 58 -9.50 10.03 -3.68
C LYS A 58 -9.64 9.26 -5.00
N LYS A 59 -8.55 8.76 -5.57
CA LYS A 59 -8.59 7.88 -6.74
C LYS A 59 -9.08 6.47 -6.40
N ASN A 60 -9.16 6.14 -5.10
CA ASN A 60 -9.68 4.88 -4.62
C ASN A 60 -11.03 5.09 -3.93
N GLU A 61 -11.92 4.13 -4.17
CA GLU A 61 -13.20 4.03 -3.48
C GLU A 61 -13.00 3.71 -1.99
N ASP A 62 -13.95 4.13 -1.16
CA ASP A 62 -13.99 3.79 0.25
C ASP A 62 -14.10 2.26 0.43
N GLN A 63 -13.45 1.73 1.46
CA GLN A 63 -13.54 0.31 1.85
C GLN A 63 -13.23 -0.68 0.71
N SER A 64 -12.27 -0.33 -0.15
CA SER A 64 -11.91 -1.12 -1.33
C SER A 64 -10.76 -2.11 -1.10
N PHE A 65 -10.04 -2.00 0.01
CA PHE A 65 -8.86 -2.82 0.33
C PHE A 65 -8.98 -3.55 1.66
N ASP A 66 -8.34 -4.72 1.76
CA ASP A 66 -8.20 -5.46 3.02
C ASP A 66 -6.93 -5.08 3.78
N VAL A 67 -5.91 -4.62 3.05
CA VAL A 67 -4.58 -4.30 3.60
C VAL A 67 -4.08 -3.00 3.01
N PHE A 68 -3.49 -2.17 3.88
CA PHE A 68 -2.73 -1.00 3.49
C PHE A 68 -1.26 -1.18 3.92
N VAL A 69 -0.32 -0.95 3.00
CA VAL A 69 1.12 -1.05 3.28
C VAL A 69 1.81 0.27 2.96
N ALA A 70 2.56 0.79 3.92
CA ALA A 70 3.47 1.92 3.73
C ALA A 70 4.72 1.69 4.58
N ILE A 71 5.88 1.52 3.94
CA ILE A 71 7.15 1.24 4.63
C ILE A 71 8.03 2.48 4.55
N ALA A 72 8.34 3.08 5.69
CA ALA A 72 9.17 4.28 5.74
C ALA A 72 8.68 5.37 4.77
N VAL A 73 7.36 5.60 4.72
CA VAL A 73 6.74 6.68 3.92
C VAL A 73 6.40 7.88 4.80
N MET A 74 5.89 7.63 6.01
CA MET A 74 5.29 8.65 6.88
C MET A 74 6.25 9.80 7.22
N GLN A 75 7.56 9.52 7.38
CA GLN A 75 8.55 10.55 7.69
C GLN A 75 8.79 11.57 6.56
N HIS A 76 8.23 11.33 5.38
CA HIS A 76 8.30 12.24 4.23
C HIS A 76 7.01 13.05 4.03
N VAL A 77 6.00 12.86 4.87
CA VAL A 77 4.68 13.49 4.74
C VAL A 77 4.60 14.68 5.69
N GLU A 78 4.46 15.90 5.14
CA GLU A 78 4.37 17.13 5.95
C GLU A 78 3.13 17.14 6.87
N LYS A 79 2.01 16.59 6.38
CA LYS A 79 0.73 16.51 7.11
C LYS A 79 0.37 15.06 7.42
N ASP A 80 1.31 14.34 8.01
CA ASP A 80 1.18 12.92 8.36
C ASP A 80 -0.06 12.62 9.23
N TYR A 81 -0.51 13.57 10.05
CA TYR A 81 -1.72 13.49 10.86
C TYR A 81 -3.02 13.27 10.05
N LEU A 82 -3.03 13.54 8.75
CA LEU A 82 -4.17 13.26 7.87
C LEU A 82 -4.23 11.80 7.40
N VAL A 83 -3.09 11.11 7.41
CA VAL A 83 -2.95 9.77 6.82
C VAL A 83 -3.82 8.72 7.52
N PRO A 84 -3.93 8.67 8.86
CA PRO A 84 -4.78 7.66 9.51
C PRO A 84 -6.25 7.70 9.04
N ALA A 85 -6.79 8.90 8.79
CA ALA A 85 -8.16 9.05 8.32
C ALA A 85 -8.33 8.53 6.89
N GLU A 86 -7.36 8.79 6.01
CA GLU A 86 -7.37 8.27 4.64
C GLU A 86 -7.17 6.75 4.60
N ILE A 87 -6.28 6.20 5.43
CA ILE A 87 -6.10 4.75 5.57
C ILE A 87 -7.41 4.11 6.05
N TYR A 88 -8.04 4.67 7.09
CA TYR A 88 -9.31 4.17 7.60
C TYR A 88 -10.41 4.18 6.53
N ARG A 89 -10.46 5.23 5.70
CA ARG A 89 -11.45 5.36 4.63
C ARG A 89 -11.32 4.26 3.57
N VAL A 90 -10.11 3.96 3.11
CA VAL A 90 -9.88 3.01 2.01
C VAL A 90 -9.90 1.54 2.46
N LEU A 91 -9.69 1.27 3.75
CA LEU A 91 -9.74 -0.08 4.31
C LEU A 91 -11.18 -0.54 4.56
N ARG A 92 -11.45 -1.81 4.29
CA ARG A 92 -12.67 -2.49 4.72
C ARG A 92 -12.70 -2.57 6.26
N PRO A 93 -13.88 -2.49 6.88
CA PRO A 93 -14.03 -2.80 8.30
C PRO A 93 -13.57 -4.24 8.59
N GLY A 94 -12.74 -4.40 9.62
CA GLY A 94 -12.16 -5.69 10.02
C GLY A 94 -11.79 -5.71 11.50
#